data_AF-A0A7Z2W045-F1
#
_entry.id   AF-A0A7Z2W045-F1
#
_cell.length_a   1.000
_cell.length_b   1.000
_cell.length_c   1.000
_cell.angle_alpha   90.00
_cell.angle_beta   90.00
_cell.angle_gamma   90.00
#
_symmetry.space_group_name_H-M   'P 1'
#
loop_
_entity.id
_entity.type
_entity.pdbx_description
1 polymer ?
#
loop_
_entity_poly.entity_id
_entity_poly.type
_entity_poly.pdbx_seq_one_letter_code
_entity_poly.pdbx_strand_id
1 'polypeptide(L)' 'MPTPEEHRTVDLDAVAMAHRAWRAATVAHQMYLRDIEQGFKTPGPEFDALCRDLRATHHFYRESCRSFVQPE' A
#
# COMPACT_ATOMS: atom_id res chain seq x y z
N MET A 1 7.63 35.74 18.64
CA MET A 1 8.12 34.45 18.10
C MET A 1 6.89 33.62 17.78
N PRO A 2 6.57 33.32 16.52
CA PRO A 2 5.52 32.36 16.22
C PRO A 2 6.08 30.94 16.41
N THR A 3 5.35 30.10 17.13
CA THR A 3 5.61 28.67 17.25
C THR A 3 5.41 27.99 15.89
N PRO A 4 6.27 27.04 15.48
CA PRO A 4 6.00 26.26 14.29
C PRO A 4 4.97 25.20 14.69
N GLU A 5 3.68 25.53 14.56
CA GLU A 5 2.71 24.50 14.25
C GLU A 5 3.10 23.97 12.87
N GLU A 6 3.92 22.90 12.86
CA GLU A 6 4.10 22.03 11.72
C GLU A 6 2.74 21.45 11.36
N HIS A 7 1.93 22.27 10.68
CA HIS A 7 0.85 21.81 9.85
C HIS A 7 1.51 20.92 8.80
N ARG A 8 1.63 19.63 9.11
CA ARG A 8 2.03 18.60 8.18
C ARG A 8 0.92 18.57 7.13
N THR A 9 1.02 19.42 6.11
CA THR A 9 0.09 19.45 4.97
C THR A 9 0.20 18.10 4.31
N VAL A 10 -0.75 17.23 4.62
CA VAL A 10 -0.69 15.88 4.09
C VAL A 10 -1.20 15.93 2.66
N ASP A 11 -0.35 15.49 1.74
CA ASP A 11 -0.62 15.48 0.32
C ASP A 11 -1.73 14.44 0.03
N LEU A 12 -2.95 14.93 -0.17
CA LEU A 12 -4.12 14.12 -0.49
C LEU A 12 -3.95 13.38 -1.83
N ASP A 13 -3.20 13.96 -2.77
CA ASP A 13 -2.90 13.31 -4.04
C ASP A 13 -1.93 12.14 -3.82
N ALA A 14 -0.92 12.31 -2.97
CA ALA A 14 -0.03 11.23 -2.57
C ALA A 14 -0.78 10.06 -1.93
N VAL A 15 -1.80 10.34 -1.11
CA VAL A 15 -2.64 9.28 -0.51
C VAL A 15 -3.59 8.64 -1.49
N ALA A 16 -4.19 9.41 -2.39
CA ALA A 16 -4.99 8.84 -3.45
C ALA A 16 -4.15 7.92 -4.35
N MET A 17 -2.90 8.30 -4.65
CA MET A 17 -1.95 7.46 -5.38
C MET A 17 -1.59 6.19 -4.59
N ALA A 18 -1.24 6.31 -3.30
CA ALA A 18 -0.92 5.18 -2.44
C ALA A 18 -2.08 4.17 -2.35
N HIS A 19 -3.31 4.66 -2.20
CA HIS A 19 -4.51 3.83 -2.15
C HIS A 19 -4.74 3.09 -3.47
N ARG A 20 -4.58 3.77 -4.62
CA ARG A 20 -4.70 3.14 -5.95
C ARG A 20 -3.63 2.07 -6.15
N ALA A 21 -2.39 2.34 -5.78
CA ALA A 21 -1.30 1.37 -5.85
C ALA A 21 -1.58 0.13 -4.99
N TRP A 22 -2.05 0.32 -3.75
CA TRP A 22 -2.42 -0.77 -2.87
C TRP A 22 -3.56 -1.64 -3.45
N ARG A 23 -4.60 -1.01 -4.01
CA ARG A 23 -5.70 -1.76 -4.67
C ARG A 23 -5.20 -2.53 -5.88
N ALA A 24 -4.38 -1.93 -6.74
CA ALA A 24 -3.82 -2.59 -7.92
C ALA A 24 -2.95 -3.79 -7.53
N ALA A 25 -2.09 -3.63 -6.53
CA ALA A 25 -1.26 -4.72 -6.01
C ALA A 25 -2.12 -5.86 -5.43
N THR A 26 -3.18 -5.53 -4.70
CA THR A 26 -4.12 -6.51 -4.14
C THR A 26 -4.81 -7.34 -5.23
N VAL A 27 -5.24 -6.68 -6.32
CA VAL A 27 -5.83 -7.39 -7.47
C VAL A 27 -4.78 -8.29 -8.14
N ALA A 28 -3.57 -7.81 -8.36
CA ALA A 28 -2.50 -8.60 -8.96
C ALA A 28 -2.17 -9.85 -8.12
N HIS A 29 -2.19 -9.72 -6.79
CA HIS A 29 -1.98 -10.85 -5.87
C HIS A 29 -3.11 -11.88 -5.93
N GLN A 30 -4.37 -11.44 -5.96
CA GLN A 30 -5.51 -12.34 -6.13
C GLN A 30 -5.45 -13.09 -7.47
N MET A 31 -5.07 -12.41 -8.55
CA MET A 31 -4.88 -13.05 -9.85
C MET A 31 -3.75 -14.07 -9.80
N TYR A 32 -2.62 -13.74 -9.17
CA TYR A 32 -1.51 -14.67 -9.04
C TYR A 32 -1.88 -15.93 -8.22
N LEU A 33 -2.64 -15.76 -7.12
CA LEU A 33 -3.16 -16.89 -6.35
C LEU A 33 -4.10 -17.76 -7.19
N ARG A 34 -4.99 -17.15 -7.96
CA ARG A 34 -5.90 -17.86 -8.86
C ARG A 34 -5.14 -18.65 -9.93
N ASP A 35 -4.08 -18.07 -10.50
CA ASP A 35 -3.22 -18.74 -11.46
C ASP A 35 -2.53 -19.97 -10.82
N ILE A 36 -2.12 -19.88 -9.54
CA ILE A 36 -1.59 -21.03 -8.79
C ILE A 36 -2.66 -22.11 -8.62
N GLU A 37 -3.85 -21.73 -8.15
CA GLU A 37 -4.97 -22.67 -7.90
C GLU A 37 -5.39 -23.42 -9.16
N GLN A 38 -5.31 -22.75 -10.32
CA GLN A 38 -5.62 -23.33 -11.62
C GLN A 38 -4.45 -24.10 -12.24
N GLY A 39 -3.28 -24.12 -11.59
CA GLY A 39 -2.08 -24.79 -12.08
C GLY A 39 -1.35 -24.07 -13.20
N PHE A 40 -1.70 -22.81 -13.51
CA PHE A 40 -1.00 -21.97 -14.48
C PHE A 40 0.33 -21.44 -13.94
N LYS A 41 0.48 -21.34 -12.62
CA LYS A 41 1.72 -20.92 -11.96
C LYS A 41 2.05 -21.81 -10.77
N THR A 42 3.33 -21.85 -10.42
CA THR A 42 3.82 -22.49 -9.20
C THR A 42 4.18 -21.42 -8.16
N PRO A 43 3.91 -21.64 -6.87
CA PRO A 43 4.45 -20.78 -5.82
C PRO A 43 5.97 -20.81 -5.89
N GLY A 44 6.58 -19.63 -5.92
CA GLY A 44 8.02 -19.48 -6.06
C GLY A 44 8.49 -18.12 -5.55
N PRO A 45 9.78 -17.79 -5.74
CA PRO A 45 10.37 -16.54 -5.24
C PRO A 45 9.62 -15.28 -5.67
N GLU A 46 8.97 -15.32 -6.84
CA GLU A 46 8.13 -14.25 -7.38
C GLU A 46 6.89 -14.00 -6.53
N PHE A 47 6.28 -15.04 -5.97
CA PHE A 47 5.15 -14.92 -5.04
C PHE A 47 5.57 -14.24 -3.73
N ASP A 48 6.74 -14.62 -3.20
CA ASP A 48 7.27 -14.03 -1.97
C ASP A 48 7.66 -12.56 -2.18
N ALA A 49 8.21 -12.22 -3.35
CA ALA A 49 8.47 -10.85 -3.75
C ALA A 49 7.18 -10.04 -3.82
N LEU A 50 6.16 -10.54 -4.52
CA LEU A 50 4.83 -9.90 -4.60
C LEU A 50 4.22 -9.69 -3.21
N CYS A 51 4.30 -10.68 -2.32
CA CYS A 51 3.83 -10.56 -0.95
C CYS A 51 4.59 -9.50 -0.13
N ARG A 52 5.90 -9.34 -0.35
CA ARG A 52 6.70 -8.29 0.29
C ARG A 52 6.29 -6.90 -0.22
N ASP A 53 6.16 -6.74 -1.53
CA ASP A 53 5.78 -5.46 -2.14
C ASP A 53 4.38 -5.00 -1.70
N LEU A 54 3.44 -5.93 -1.58
CA LEU A 54 2.11 -5.66 -1.03
C LEU A 54 2.16 -5.17 0.42
N ARG A 55 2.95 -5.83 1.27
CA ARG A 55 3.10 -5.43 2.67
C ARG A 55 3.72 -4.04 2.79
N ALA A 56 4.74 -3.74 1.99
CA ALA A 56 5.37 -2.42 1.94
C ALA A 56 4.37 -1.34 1.50
N THR A 57 3.61 -1.61 0.42
CA THR A 57 2.59 -0.68 -0.10
C THR A 57 1.47 -0.44 0.91
N HIS A 58 0.99 -1.50 1.59
CA HIS A 58 -0.03 -1.39 2.63
C HIS A 58 0.48 -0.61 3.86
N HIS A 59 1.74 -0.82 4.27
CA HIS A 59 2.37 -0.07 5.35
C HIS A 59 2.44 1.43 5.02
N PHE A 60 2.95 1.75 3.82
CA PHE A 60 3.03 3.13 3.34
C PHE A 60 1.65 3.81 3.31
N TYR A 61 0.63 3.13 2.80
CA TYR A 61 -0.74 3.64 2.82
C TYR A 61 -1.24 3.86 4.26
N ARG A 62 -1.04 2.90 5.17
CA ARG A 62 -1.46 3.00 6.57
C ARG A 62 -0.77 4.16 7.29
N GLU A 63 0.53 4.35 7.10
CA GLU A 63 1.27 5.46 7.68
C GLU A 63 0.84 6.81 7.13
N SER A 64 0.60 6.86 5.82
CA SER A 64 0.05 8.04 5.17
C SER A 64 -1.30 8.39 5.78
N CYS A 65 -2.24 7.44 5.85
CA CYS A 65 -3.55 7.62 6.50
C CYS A 65 -3.45 8.00 7.98
N ARG A 66 -2.52 7.41 8.75
CA ARG A 66 -2.33 7.75 10.17
C ARG A 66 -1.96 9.22 10.35
N SER A 67 -1.26 9.81 9.39
CA SER A 67 -0.94 11.24 9.40
C SER A 67 -2.15 12.15 9.14
N PHE A 68 -3.27 11.63 8.60
CA PHE A 68 -4.54 12.36 8.46
C PHE A 68 -5.50 12.20 9.64
N VAL A 69 -5.38 11.13 10.42
CA VAL A 69 -6.37 10.72 11.42
C VAL A 69 -5.92 11.03 12.85
N GLN A 70 -4.88 11.86 13.05
CA GLN A 70 -4.62 12.41 14.40
C GLN A 70 -5.52 13.63 14.61
N PRO A 71 -6.53 13.57 15.50
CA PRO A 71 -7.07 14.77 16.10
C PRO A 71 -6.05 15.31 17.10
N GLU A 72 -6.05 16.63 17.28
CA GLU A 72 -5.39 17.28 18.42
C GLU A 72 -5.82 16.65 19.77
#